data_AF-A0A973STK4-F1
#
_entry.id   AF-A0A973STK4-F1
#
_cell.length_a   1.000
_cell.length_b   1.000
_cell.length_c   1.000
_cell.angle_alpha   90.00
_cell.angle_beta   90.00
_cell.angle_gamma   90.00
#
_symmetry.space_group_name_H-M   'P 1'
#
loop_
_entity.id
_entity.type
_entity.pdbx_description
1 polymer ?
#
loop_
_entity_poly.entity_id
_entity_poly.type
_entity_poly.pdbx_seq_one_letter_code
_entity_poly.pdbx_strand_id
1 'polypeptide(L)'
;HGNLPGFYSNQLTSDDAGRVPDPRPKLRTVHVPVLVVRGECDYLRPEVTEEYRRTLPATTYVTVKGAGHSIANGQPAVYRRLLTSFLTTGRAR
;
A
#
# COMPACT_ATOMS: atom_id res chain seq x y z
N HIS A 1 26.33 -8.87 1.72
CA HIS A 1 26.12 -8.67 0.27
C HIS A 1 26.49 -9.97 -0.45
N GLY A 2 25.51 -10.65 -1.07
CA GLY A 2 25.72 -12.00 -1.62
C GLY A 2 24.44 -12.78 -1.97
N ASN A 3 23.26 -12.18 -1.80
CA ASN A 3 21.99 -12.80 -2.18
C ASN A 3 21.76 -12.71 -3.70
N LEU A 4 22.65 -13.33 -4.48
CA LEU A 4 22.55 -13.41 -5.93
C LEU A 4 21.20 -14.03 -6.37
N PRO A 5 20.70 -15.11 -5.74
CA PRO A 5 19.37 -15.64 -6.09
C PRO A 5 18.28 -14.59 -5.90
N GLY A 6 18.27 -13.86 -4.78
CA GLY A 6 17.28 -12.82 -4.51
C GLY A 6 17.32 -11.66 -5.52
N PHE A 7 18.52 -11.27 -5.98
CA PHE A 7 18.67 -10.26 -7.03
C PHE A 7 18.00 -10.70 -8.34
N TYR A 8 18.34 -11.89 -8.84
CA TYR A 8 17.76 -12.38 -10.10
C TYR A 8 16.26 -12.65 -9.99
N SER A 9 15.80 -13.18 -8.86
CA SER A 9 14.36 -13.33 -8.60
C SER A 9 13.62 -11.99 -8.62
N ASN A 10 14.21 -10.93 -8.06
CA ASN A 10 13.62 -9.59 -8.10
C ASN A 10 13.54 -9.03 -9.52
N GLN A 11 14.58 -9.24 -10.35
CA GLN A 11 14.57 -8.83 -11.75
C GLN A 11 13.46 -9.53 -12.54
N LEU A 12 13.37 -10.86 -12.43
CA LEU A 12 12.33 -11.63 -13.12
C LEU A 12 10.92 -11.27 -12.64
N THR A 13 10.73 -11.03 -11.34
CA THR A 13 9.45 -10.57 -10.78
C THR A 13 9.07 -9.19 -11.32
N SER A 14 10.04 -8.28 -11.46
CA SER A 14 9.81 -6.94 -12.00
C SER A 14 9.45 -6.98 -13.48
N ASP A 15 10.15 -7.81 -14.26
CA ASP A 15 9.86 -8.03 -15.69
C ASP A 15 8.48 -8.64 -15.89
N ASP A 16 8.10 -9.61 -15.06
CA ASP A 16 6.77 -10.23 -15.11
C ASP A 16 5.67 -9.22 -14.76
N ALA A 17 5.84 -8.45 -13.69
CA ALA A 17 4.92 -7.38 -13.32
C ALA A 17 4.72 -6.34 -14.44
N GLY A 18 5.78 -6.04 -15.21
CA GLY A 18 5.72 -5.13 -16.36
C GLY A 18 4.93 -5.68 -17.56
N ARG A 19 4.66 -6.99 -17.61
CA ARG A 19 3.86 -7.64 -18.67
C ARG A 19 2.39 -7.77 -18.28
N VAL A 20 2.05 -7.59 -17.01
CA VAL A 20 0.66 -7.63 -16.55
C VAL A 20 -0.06 -6.37 -17.04
N PRO A 21 -1.27 -6.48 -17.62
CA PRO A 21 -2.05 -5.31 -18.00
C PRO A 21 -2.31 -4.41 -16.80
N ASP A 22 -2.20 -3.09 -17.01
CA ASP A 22 -2.47 -2.10 -15.98
C ASP A 22 -3.84 -2.34 -15.30
N PRO A 23 -3.89 -2.59 -13.99
CA PRO A 23 -5.14 -2.84 -13.29
C PRO A 23 -5.95 -1.56 -13.04
N ARG A 24 -5.33 -0.37 -13.11
CA ARG A 24 -5.94 0.91 -12.71
C ARG A 24 -7.24 1.23 -13.44
N PRO A 25 -7.38 1.02 -14.78
CA PRO A 25 -8.65 1.22 -15.46
C PRO A 25 -9.81 0.41 -14.86
N LYS A 26 -9.57 -0.84 -14.46
CA LYS A 26 -10.59 -1.69 -13.83
C LYS A 26 -10.85 -1.28 -12.39
N LEU A 27 -9.80 -0.93 -11.64
CA LEU A 27 -9.93 -0.51 -10.24
C LEU A 27 -10.73 0.79 -10.09
N ARG A 28 -10.76 1.66 -11.10
CA ARG A 28 -11.60 2.87 -11.13
C ARG A 28 -13.10 2.60 -11.03
N THR A 29 -13.55 1.38 -11.36
CA THR A 29 -14.97 1.01 -11.28
C THR A 29 -15.31 0.20 -10.02
N VAL A 30 -14.35 -0.05 -9.14
CA VAL A 30 -14.52 -0.86 -7.92
C VAL A 30 -14.94 0.05 -6.76
N HIS A 31 -16.14 -0.17 -6.23
CA HIS A 31 -16.75 0.69 -5.20
C HIS A 31 -16.68 0.11 -3.78
N VAL A 32 -15.97 -1.00 -3.58
CA VAL A 32 -15.76 -1.54 -2.23
C VAL A 32 -14.93 -0.54 -1.43
N PRO A 33 -15.20 -0.34 -0.13
CA PRO A 33 -14.35 0.51 0.70
C PRO A 33 -12.91 0.03 0.68
N VAL A 34 -11.95 0.95 0.52
CA VAL A 34 -10.52 0.64 0.56
C VAL A 34 -9.82 1.51 1.60
N LEU A 35 -8.93 0.90 2.38
CA LEU A 35 -8.01 1.59 3.27
C LEU A 35 -6.60 1.55 2.68
N VAL A 36 -6.02 2.73 2.43
CA VAL A 36 -4.62 2.90 2.05
C VAL A 36 -3.89 3.53 3.24
N VAL A 37 -2.85 2.85 3.74
CA VAL A 37 -2.04 3.33 4.86
C VAL A 37 -0.60 3.52 4.40
N ARG A 38 -0.04 4.71 4.63
CA ARG A 38 1.35 5.06 4.30
C ARG A 38 2.13 5.44 5.55
N GLY A 39 3.38 5.03 5.66
CA GLY A 39 4.31 5.57 6.65
C GLY A 39 4.81 6.96 6.26
N GLU A 40 4.91 7.88 7.21
CA GLU A 40 5.46 9.22 6.97
C GLU A 40 6.90 9.18 6.43
N CYS A 41 7.71 8.23 6.93
CA CYS A 41 9.11 8.03 6.59
C CYS A 41 9.32 6.88 5.60
N ASP A 42 8.30 6.55 4.79
CA ASP A 42 8.42 5.50 3.76
C ASP A 42 9.48 5.88 2.71
N TYR A 43 10.26 4.88 2.25
CA TYR A 43 11.26 5.08 1.20
C TYR A 43 10.61 5.21 -0.19
N LEU A 44 9.36 4.73 -0.33
CA LEU A 44 8.58 4.95 -1.53
C LEU A 44 8.10 6.41 -1.59
N ARG A 45 8.16 6.96 -2.81
CA ARG A 45 7.76 8.34 -3.06
C ARG A 45 6.26 8.53 -2.76
N PRO A 46 5.83 9.66 -2.17
CA PRO A 46 4.44 9.93 -1.85
C PRO A 46 3.47 9.75 -3.03
N GLU A 47 3.93 10.03 -4.25
CA GLU A 47 3.13 9.96 -5.48
C GLU A 47 2.63 8.54 -5.77
N VAL A 48 3.40 7.52 -5.36
CA VAL A 48 3.04 6.11 -5.54
C VAL A 48 1.72 5.81 -4.82
N THR A 49 1.60 6.21 -3.56
CA THR A 49 0.40 5.97 -2.75
C THR A 49 -0.73 6.94 -3.07
N GLU A 50 -0.41 8.14 -3.54
CA GLU A 50 -1.42 9.10 -4.03
C GLU A 50 -2.14 8.57 -5.28
N GLU A 51 -1.46 7.78 -6.11
CA GLU A 51 -2.08 7.12 -7.26
C GLU A 51 -3.20 6.16 -6.86
N TYR A 52 -3.07 5.48 -5.72
CA TYR A 52 -4.11 4.60 -5.18
C TYR A 52 -5.35 5.42 -4.83
N ARG A 53 -5.16 6.56 -4.15
CA ARG A 53 -6.26 7.49 -3.80
C ARG A 53 -6.97 8.03 -5.04
N ARG A 54 -6.24 8.26 -6.15
CA ARG A 54 -6.80 8.72 -7.42
C ARG A 54 -7.48 7.61 -8.23
N THR A 55 -7.04 6.38 -8.07
CA THR A 55 -7.55 5.23 -8.83
C THR A 55 -8.78 4.62 -8.18
N LEU A 56 -8.83 4.55 -6.86
CA LEU A 56 -9.87 3.84 -6.11
C LEU A 56 -10.93 4.82 -5.59
N PRO A 57 -12.20 4.73 -6.03
CA PRO A 57 -13.22 5.74 -5.77
C PRO A 57 -13.68 5.81 -4.31
N ALA A 58 -13.59 4.71 -3.56
CA ALA A 58 -14.04 4.62 -2.16
C ALA A 58 -12.86 4.50 -1.18
N THR A 59 -11.85 5.37 -1.33
CA THR A 59 -10.61 5.28 -0.55
C THR A 59 -10.64 6.11 0.74
N THR A 60 -10.24 5.48 1.83
CA THR A 60 -9.73 6.14 3.05
C THR A 60 -8.21 6.12 3.01
N TYR A 61 -7.57 7.28 3.07
CA TYR A 61 -6.12 7.42 3.01
C TYR A 61 -5.58 7.93 4.35
N VAL A 62 -4.63 7.21 4.95
CA VAL A 62 -4.07 7.55 6.27
C VAL A 62 -2.55 7.54 6.21
N THR A 63 -1.92 8.63 6.66
CA THR A 63 -0.47 8.69 6.91
C THR A 63 -0.19 8.42 8.39
N VAL A 64 0.68 7.45 8.68
CA VAL A 64 1.12 7.10 10.03
C VAL A 64 2.44 7.80 10.33
N LYS A 65 2.39 8.77 11.27
CA LYS A 65 3.57 9.53 11.71
C LYS A 65 4.64 8.62 12.31
N GLY A 66 5.90 8.93 11.99
CA GLY A 66 7.06 8.18 12.49
C GLY A 66 7.14 6.71 12.05
N ALA A 67 6.28 6.25 11.13
CA ALA A 67 6.39 4.93 10.53
C ALA A 67 7.17 4.97 9.21
N GLY A 68 8.02 3.98 8.97
CA GLY A 68 8.60 3.70 7.65
C GLY A 68 7.71 2.79 6.81
N HIS A 69 8.30 2.11 5.84
CA HIS A 69 7.58 1.22 4.91
C HIS A 69 6.84 0.07 5.62
N SER A 70 7.49 -0.59 6.59
CA SER A 70 6.83 -1.62 7.40
C SER A 70 6.13 -1.00 8.61
N ILE A 71 4.92 -0.49 8.39
CA ILE A 71 4.09 0.15 9.42
C ILE A 71 3.73 -0.86 10.53
N ALA A 72 3.44 -2.11 10.16
CA ALA A 72 3.10 -3.17 11.12
C ALA A 72 4.23 -3.45 12.12
N ASN A 73 5.50 -3.34 11.68
CA ASN A 73 6.66 -3.53 12.56
C ASN A 73 7.01 -2.25 13.32
N GLY A 74 6.95 -1.09 12.66
CA GLY A 74 7.35 0.18 13.26
C GLY A 74 6.32 0.80 14.22
N GLN A 75 5.02 0.58 13.95
CA GLN A 75 3.90 1.15 14.72
C GLN A 75 2.76 0.11 14.88
N PRO A 76 3.02 -1.07 15.49
CA PRO A 76 2.08 -2.21 15.53
C PRO A 76 0.72 -1.87 16.14
N ALA A 77 0.71 -1.08 17.21
CA ALA A 77 -0.53 -0.68 17.89
C ALA A 77 -1.40 0.24 17.02
N VAL A 78 -0.77 1.17 16.30
CA VAL A 78 -1.48 2.08 15.38
C VAL A 78 -2.02 1.30 14.19
N TYR A 79 -1.20 0.44 13.59
CA TYR A 79 -1.59 -0.40 12.46
C TYR A 79 -2.80 -1.28 12.80
N ARG A 80 -2.76 -1.99 13.93
CA ARG A 80 -3.86 -2.85 14.38
C ARG A 80 -5.14 -2.05 14.62
N ARG A 81 -5.05 -0.87 15.27
CA ARG A 81 -6.22 -0.01 15.49
C ARG A 81 -6.86 0.43 14.18
N LEU A 82 -6.07 0.90 13.22
CA LEU A 82 -6.57 1.34 11.91
C LEU A 82 -7.28 0.21 11.17
N LEU A 83 -6.68 -0.99 11.14
CA LEU A 83 -7.28 -2.17 10.53
C LEU A 83 -8.58 -2.57 11.22
N THR A 84 -8.58 -2.73 12.54
CA THR A 84 -9.77 -3.15 13.28
C THR A 84 -10.90 -2.12 13.16
N SER A 85 -10.61 -0.82 13.23
CA SER A 85 -11.61 0.23 13.02
C SER A 85 -12.21 0.14 11.62
N PHE A 86 -11.37 -0.01 10.60
CA PHE A 86 -11.83 -0.10 9.22
C PHE A 86 -12.72 -1.31 8.98
N LEU A 87 -12.32 -2.48 9.49
CA LEU A 87 -13.07 -3.73 9.34
C LEU A 87 -14.41 -3.74 10.10
N THR A 88 -14.49 -3.04 11.23
CA THR A 88 -15.71 -3.04 12.08
C THR A 88 -16.67 -1.89 11.78
N THR A 89 -16.18 -0.78 11.22
CA THR A 89 -16.98 0.44 11.02
C THR A 89 -17.01 0.95 9.57
N GLY A 90 -16.23 0.35 8.68
CA GLY A 90 -16.03 0.86 7.32
C GLY A 90 -15.22 2.16 7.26
N ARG A 91 -14.63 2.60 8.38
CA ARG A 91 -13.83 3.83 8.50
C ARG A 91 -12.58 3.56 9.33
N ALA A 92 -11.45 4.12 8.92
CA ALA A 92 -10.22 4.12 9.72
C ALA A 92 -10.16 5.42 10.54
N ARG A 93 -10.38 5.34 11.85
CA ARG A 93 -10.18 6.45 12.80
C ARG A 93 -9.03 6.12 13.76
#